data_AF-A0A7Y8U3P2-F1
#
_entry.id   AF-A0A7Y8U3P2-F1
#
_cell.length_a   1.000
_cell.length_b   1.000
_cell.length_c   1.000
_cell.angle_alpha   90.00
_cell.angle_beta   90.00
_cell.angle_gamma   90.00
#
_symmetry.space_group_name_H-M   'P 1'
#
loop_
_entity.id
_entity.type
_entity.pdbx_description
1 polymer ?
#
loop_
_entity_poly.entity_id
_entity_poly.type
_entity_poly.pdbx_seq_one_letter_code
_entity_poly.pdbx_strand_id
1 'polypeptide(L)' 'MTHIEMLQNPNFKRKLENKIVAHINHEFSKAGRELPLPKFRNDMVTYDDANVMKLVNRIRTGAALLAQLLDEKEDAKNA' A
#
# COMPACT_ATOMS: atom_id res chain seq x y z
N MET A 1 -5.64 12.80 14.60
CA MET A 1 -4.67 11.95 13.88
C MET A 1 -5.09 12.01 12.43
N THR A 2 -4.20 12.51 11.59
CA THR A 2 -4.39 12.62 10.15
C THR A 2 -4.30 11.22 9.50
N HIS A 3 -4.90 11.06 8.32
CA HIS A 3 -4.79 9.84 7.53
C HIS A 3 -3.34 9.55 7.14
N ILE A 4 -2.52 10.59 6.89
CA ILE A 4 -1.09 10.40 6.62
C ILE A 4 -0.32 9.86 7.85
N GLU A 5 -0.67 10.31 9.06
CA GLU A 5 -0.13 9.75 10.31
C GLU A 5 -0.58 8.31 10.53
N MET A 6 -1.83 7.96 10.18
CA MET A 6 -2.32 6.57 10.26
C MET A 6 -1.47 5.62 9.43
N LEU A 7 -0.95 6.05 8.27
CA LEU A 7 -0.08 5.23 7.43
C LEU A 7 1.27 4.91 8.09
N GLN A 8 1.69 5.67 9.10
CA GLN A 8 2.91 5.39 9.88
C GLN A 8 2.66 4.42 11.04
N ASN A 9 1.41 4.18 11.44
CA ASN A 9 1.08 3.24 12.51
C ASN A 9 1.42 1.79 12.09
N PRO A 10 2.25 1.05 12.85
CA PRO A 10 2.69 -0.30 12.44
C PRO A 10 1.55 -1.29 12.18
N ASN A 11 0.50 -1.27 13.02
CA ASN A 11 -0.64 -2.16 12.86
C ASN A 11 -1.47 -1.83 11.62
N PHE A 12 -1.67 -0.53 11.35
CA PHE A 12 -2.39 -0.09 10.17
C PHE A 12 -1.58 -0.35 8.90
N LYS A 13 -0.30 -0.02 8.93
CA LYS A 13 0.67 -0.29 7.86
C LYS A 13 0.69 -1.77 7.49
N ARG A 14 0.75 -2.68 8.46
CA ARG A 14 0.68 -4.12 8.21
C ARG A 14 -0.62 -4.54 7.51
N LYS A 15 -1.75 -3.95 7.89
CA LYS A 15 -3.05 -4.22 7.22
C LYS A 15 -3.06 -3.72 5.78
N LEU A 16 -2.53 -2.53 5.52
CA LEU A 16 -2.39 -2.01 4.15
C LEU A 16 -1.50 -2.93 3.31
N GLU A 17 -0.36 -3.34 3.84
CA GLU A 17 0.59 -4.22 3.16
C GLU A 17 -0.02 -5.59 2.83
N ASN A 18 -0.83 -6.16 3.73
CA ASN A 18 -1.59 -7.37 3.44
C ASN A 18 -2.60 -7.18 2.30
N LYS A 19 -3.24 -5.99 2.20
CA LYS A 19 -4.14 -5.67 1.07
C LYS A 19 -3.37 -5.52 -0.24
N ILE A 20 -2.17 -4.94 -0.20
CA ILE A 20 -1.28 -4.85 -1.36
C ILE A 20 -0.92 -6.26 -1.86
N VAL A 21 -0.52 -7.18 -0.97
CA VAL A 21 -0.25 -8.58 -1.33
C VAL A 21 -1.45 -9.22 -2.02
N ALA A 22 -2.64 -9.08 -1.43
CA ALA A 22 -3.86 -9.66 -2.00
C ALA A 22 -4.16 -9.11 -3.40
N HIS A 23 -3.97 -7.80 -3.62
CA HIS A 23 -4.16 -7.19 -4.92
C HIS A 23 -3.14 -7.66 -5.95
N ILE A 24 -1.85 -7.71 -5.59
CA ILE A 24 -0.79 -8.23 -6.49
C ILE A 24 -1.09 -9.69 -6.88
N ASN A 25 -1.47 -10.55 -5.93
CA ASN A 25 -1.83 -11.93 -6.22
C ASN A 25 -3.04 -12.02 -7.16
N HIS A 26 -4.05 -11.17 -6.95
CA HIS A 26 -5.22 -11.12 -7.82
C HIS A 26 -4.84 -10.77 -9.27
N GLU A 27 -4.03 -9.73 -9.47
CA GLU A 27 -3.62 -9.30 -10.82
C GLU A 27 -2.77 -10.37 -11.53
N PHE A 28 -1.86 -11.02 -10.82
CA PHE A 28 -1.04 -12.09 -11.38
C PHE A 28 -1.86 -13.35 -11.72
N SER A 29 -2.75 -13.76 -10.80
CA SER A 29 -3.67 -14.87 -11.05
C SER A 29 -4.57 -14.62 -12.25
N LYS A 30 -5.13 -13.41 -12.36
CA LYS A 30 -5.99 -12.99 -13.48
C LYS A 30 -5.23 -13.01 -14.81
N ALA A 31 -3.94 -12.69 -14.80
CA ALA A 31 -3.07 -12.74 -15.98
C ALA A 31 -2.54 -14.15 -16.31
N GLY A 32 -2.92 -15.18 -15.56
CA GLY A 32 -2.39 -16.55 -15.73
C GLY A 32 -0.90 -16.67 -15.41
N ARG A 33 -0.36 -15.77 -14.58
CA ARG A 33 1.06 -15.74 -14.19
C ARG A 33 1.27 -16.42 -12.84
N GLU A 34 2.48 -16.92 -12.63
CA GLU A 34 2.91 -17.42 -11.33
C GLU A 34 2.82 -16.34 -10.25
N LEU A 35 2.33 -16.69 -9.07
CA LEU A 35 2.15 -15.74 -7.98
C LEU A 35 3.51 -15.35 -7.39
N PRO A 36 3.82 -14.05 -7.29
CA PRO A 36 5.10 -13.61 -6.74
C PRO A 36 5.13 -13.91 -5.24
N LEU A 37 6.28 -14.35 -4.73
CA LEU A 37 6.45 -14.70 -3.32
C LEU A 37 6.73 -13.44 -2.47
N PRO A 38 5.83 -13.05 -1.55
CA PRO A 38 6.06 -11.90 -0.69
C PRO A 38 7.02 -12.22 0.45
N LYS A 39 7.89 -11.27 0.77
CA LYS A 39 8.74 -11.28 1.98
C LYS A 39 8.40 -10.05 2.82
N PHE A 40 8.27 -10.19 4.13
CA PHE A 40 8.07 -9.04 5.01
C PHE A 40 9.39 -8.60 5.64
N ARG A 41 9.70 -7.30 5.53
CA ARG A 41 10.84 -6.66 6.20
C ARG A 41 10.34 -5.35 6.80
N ASN A 42 10.54 -5.15 8.11
CA ASN A 42 10.10 -3.94 8.84
C ASN A 42 8.62 -3.59 8.57
N ASP A 43 7.74 -4.57 8.71
CA ASP A 43 6.29 -4.48 8.45
C ASP A 43 5.88 -4.12 7.01
N MET A 44 6.82 -4.08 6.07
CA MET A 44 6.55 -3.81 4.65
C MET A 44 6.72 -5.06 3.80
N VAL A 45 5.84 -5.23 2.82
CA VAL A 45 6.03 -6.28 1.81
C VAL A 45 7.18 -5.91 0.87
N THR A 46 7.98 -6.91 0.55
CA THR A 46 9.08 -6.85 -0.39
C THR A 46 9.00 -8.07 -1.32
N TYR A 47 9.49 -7.91 -2.54
CA TYR A 47 9.58 -8.95 -3.57
C TYR A 47 10.96 -8.87 -4.20
N ASP A 48 11.51 -10.01 -4.62
CA ASP A 48 12.82 -10.03 -5.29
C ASP A 48 12.73 -9.48 -6.72
N ASP A 49 11.57 -9.63 -7.37
CA ASP A 49 11.31 -9.06 -8.71
C ASP A 49 11.10 -7.54 -8.61
N ALA A 50 12.00 -6.80 -9.25
CA ALA A 50 11.98 -5.34 -9.29
C ALA A 50 10.71 -4.76 -9.95
N ASN A 51 10.11 -5.46 -10.92
CA ASN A 51 8.86 -5.04 -11.56
C ASN A 51 7.68 -5.17 -10.59
N VAL A 52 7.62 -6.26 -9.83
CA VAL A 52 6.60 -6.44 -8.77
C VAL A 52 6.78 -5.37 -7.70
N MET A 53 8.02 -5.10 -7.27
CA MET A 53 8.30 -4.03 -6.32
C MET A 53 7.89 -2.65 -6.83
N LYS A 54 8.07 -2.37 -8.13
CA LYS A 54 7.62 -1.12 -8.75
C LYS A 54 6.09 -0.98 -8.68
N LEU A 55 5.33 -2.06 -8.88
CA LEU A 55 3.87 -2.06 -8.74
C LEU A 55 3.44 -1.81 -7.29
N VAL A 56 4.05 -2.51 -6.34
CA VAL A 56 3.83 -2.32 -4.90
C VAL A 56 4.06 -0.86 -4.49
N ASN A 57 5.16 -0.26 -4.92
CA ASN A 57 5.48 1.13 -4.58
C ASN A 57 4.47 2.11 -5.19
N ARG A 58 3.97 1.87 -6.41
CA ARG A 58 2.91 2.69 -7.01
C ARG A 58 1.62 2.67 -6.17
N ILE A 59 1.24 1.50 -5.65
CA ILE A 59 0.05 1.37 -4.79
C ILE A 59 0.25 2.14 -3.48
N ARG A 60 1.43 2.06 -2.86
CA ARG A 60 1.79 2.84 -1.67
C ARG A 60 1.70 4.34 -1.92
N THR A 61 2.25 4.82 -3.05
CA THR A 61 2.15 6.23 -3.44
C THR A 61 0.70 6.65 -3.60
N GLY A 62 -0.14 5.82 -4.26
CA GLY A 62 -1.58 6.10 -4.37
C GLY A 62 -2.28 6.21 -3.01
N ALA A 63 -1.95 5.32 -2.06
CA ALA A 63 -2.49 5.38 -0.70
C ALA A 63 -2.08 6.68 0.03
N ALA A 64 -0.82 7.10 -0.11
CA ALA A 64 -0.33 8.34 0.49
C ALA A 64 -0.99 9.59 -0.12
N LEU A 65 -1.14 9.64 -1.45
CA LEU A 65 -1.83 10.73 -2.15
C LEU A 65 -3.30 10.84 -1.71
N LEU A 66 -4.00 9.70 -1.59
CA LEU A 66 -5.38 9.69 -1.12
C LEU A 66 -5.49 10.15 0.33
N ALA A 67 -4.57 9.71 1.20
CA ALA A 67 -4.54 10.14 2.60
C ALA A 67 -4.35 11.66 2.71
N GLN A 68 -3.40 12.23 1.97
CA GLN A 68 -3.17 13.68 1.93
C GLN A 68 -4.41 14.44 1.47
N LEU A 69 -5.06 14.00 0.39
CA LEU A 69 -6.29 14.62 -0.10
C LEU A 69 -7.43 14.58 0.94
N LEU A 70 -7.52 13.50 1.72
CA LEU A 70 -8.52 13.39 2.79
C LEU A 70 -8.21 14.34 3.94
N ASP A 71 -6.95 14.46 4.33
CA ASP A 71 -6.49 15.39 5.37
C ASP A 71 -6.77 16.85 4.97
N GLU A 72 -6.40 17.24 3.74
CA GLU A 72 -6.68 18.57 3.19
C GLU A 72 -8.19 18.90 3.19
N LYS A 73 -9.03 17.92 2.87
CA LYS A 73 -10.48 18.07 2.89
C LYS A 73 -11.04 18.27 4.29
N GLU A 74 -10.45 17.64 5.31
CA GLU A 74 -10.85 17.82 6.70
C GLU A 74 -10.42 19.19 7.23
N ASP A 75 -9.20 19.62 6.91
CA ASP A 75 -8.70 20.95 7.26
C ASP A 75 -9.57 22.04 6.64
N ALA A 76 -9.96 21.91 5.36
CA ALA A 76 -10.84 22.86 4.68
C ALA A 76 -12.28 22.91 5.23
N LYS A 77 -12.74 21.87 5.94
CA LYS A 77 -14.06 21.87 6.62
C LYS A 77 -14.02 22.52 7.99
N ASN A 78 -12.85 22.55 8.61
CA ASN A 78 -12.63 23.07 9.95
C ASN A 78 -12.10 24.51 9.95
N ALA A 79 -11.80 25.06 8.77
CA ALA A 79 -11.44 26.46 8.51
C ALA A 79 -12.68 27.33 8.26
#